data_AF-A0A7L4NPZ8-F1
#
_entry.id   AF-A0A7L4NPZ8-F1
#
_cell.length_a   1.000
_cell.length_b   1.000
_cell.length_c   1.000
_cell.angle_alpha   90.00
_cell.angle_beta   90.00
_cell.angle_gamma   90.00
#
_symmetry.space_group_name_H-M   'P 1'
#
loop_
_entity.id
_entity.type
_entity.pdbx_description
1 polymer ?
#
loop_
_entity_poly.entity_id
_entity_poly.type
_entity_poly.pdbx_seq_one_letter_code
_entity_poly.pdbx_strand_id
1 'polypeptide(L)'
;MGLETEKADTRIFMDDEYFPRSGSPALPEAEKCAEDDLDRDPRSMNAHLQLGFEDVIAEPELTHSFDKVWICSHALFELSKYLIYKLLTLVLAIPLALVLGMVFALLSCLHIWIVMPFVKTCLMVLPSVQTIWKKLTDVYVVPFFESLGRCFAMVNIRLDQE
;
A
#
# COMPACT_ATOMS: atom_id res chain seq x y z
N MET A 1 -13.01 -10.29 67.22
CA MET A 1 -11.84 -11.21 67.12
C MET A 1 -11.82 -11.76 65.71
N GLY A 2 -10.67 -11.67 65.05
CA GLY A 2 -10.46 -11.85 63.59
C GLY A 2 -9.76 -10.60 63.08
N LEU A 3 -8.43 -10.58 62.84
CA LEU A 3 -7.75 -11.13 61.64
C LEU A 3 -8.44 -10.54 60.39
N GLU A 4 -7.78 -9.79 59.51
CA GLU A 4 -6.51 -10.08 58.87
C GLU A 4 -6.09 -8.90 57.95
N THR A 5 -4.79 -8.61 57.98
CA THR A 5 -3.89 -8.22 56.87
C THR A 5 -4.41 -7.31 55.75
N GLU A 6 -3.83 -6.12 55.60
CA GLU A 6 -2.96 -5.79 54.45
C GLU A 6 -2.22 -4.47 54.72
N LYS A 7 -0.95 -4.56 55.14
CA LYS A 7 -0.02 -3.44 55.14
C LYS A 7 0.81 -3.51 53.86
N ALA A 8 0.74 -2.42 53.13
CA ALA A 8 1.68 -1.94 52.11
C ALA A 8 3.09 -2.56 52.19
N ASP A 9 3.47 -3.30 51.15
CA ASP A 9 4.85 -3.36 50.67
C ASP A 9 4.80 -3.53 49.15
N THR A 10 5.02 -2.44 48.43
CA THR A 10 5.55 -2.53 47.06
C THR A 10 6.57 -1.42 46.95
N ARG A 11 7.76 -1.71 47.49
CA ARG A 11 8.98 -0.95 47.22
C ARG A 11 9.27 -1.01 45.72
N ILE A 12 8.86 0.04 45.02
CA ILE A 12 9.41 0.36 43.70
C ILE A 12 10.82 0.87 43.99
N PHE A 13 11.82 0.03 43.69
CA PHE A 13 13.22 0.46 43.64
C PHE A 13 13.34 1.51 42.55
N MET A 14 13.37 2.76 42.97
CA MET A 14 13.76 3.89 42.15
C MET A 14 15.28 3.94 42.21
N ASP A 15 15.97 3.53 41.14
CA ASP A 15 17.39 3.82 40.98
C ASP A 15 17.51 5.31 40.65
N ASP A 16 17.83 6.07 41.69
CA ASP A 16 18.22 7.46 41.66
C ASP A 16 19.65 7.57 41.10
N GLU A 17 19.80 7.80 39.79
CA GLU A 17 20.94 8.54 39.23
C GLU A 17 20.76 8.75 37.72
N TYR A 18 20.33 9.95 37.31
CA TYR A 18 20.93 10.73 36.22
C TYR A 18 20.18 12.09 36.13
N PHE A 19 20.53 13.01 37.03
CA PHE A 19 20.12 14.41 36.92
C PHE A 19 20.79 15.09 35.69
N PRO A 20 20.19 16.16 35.17
CA PRO A 20 20.23 16.56 33.76
C PRO A 20 21.34 17.57 33.47
N ARG A 21 21.85 17.57 32.23
CA ARG A 21 22.64 18.70 31.72
C ARG A 21 21.80 19.51 30.74
N SER A 22 21.40 20.68 31.25
CA SER A 22 20.66 21.74 30.60
C SER A 22 21.17 22.11 29.20
N GLY A 23 20.23 22.37 28.29
CA GLY A 23 20.38 23.43 27.29
C GLY A 23 19.96 23.09 25.86
N SER A 24 18.66 23.03 25.58
CA SER A 24 18.08 23.46 24.28
C SER A 24 16.57 23.66 24.39
N PRO A 25 16.00 24.65 23.69
CA PRO A 25 14.61 25.08 23.90
C PRO A 25 13.63 24.08 23.27
N ALA A 26 12.53 23.88 23.99
CA ALA A 26 11.44 22.98 23.65
C ALA A 26 10.86 23.24 22.24
N LEU A 27 10.90 22.21 21.40
CA LEU A 27 10.01 22.05 20.25
C LEU A 27 9.16 20.78 20.47
N PRO A 28 7.87 20.81 20.08
CA PRO A 28 6.82 20.02 20.71
C PRO A 28 6.90 18.53 20.39
N GLU A 29 6.53 17.73 21.40
CA GLU A 29 6.48 16.26 21.43
C GLU A 29 5.50 15.60 20.43
N ALA A 30 5.09 16.31 19.37
CA ALA A 30 4.19 15.82 18.33
C ALA A 30 4.91 15.07 17.20
N GLU A 31 6.24 15.18 17.08
CA GLU A 31 7.00 14.46 16.05
C GLU A 31 7.51 13.08 16.52
N LYS A 32 7.51 12.81 17.84
CA LYS A 32 8.03 11.55 18.41
C LYS A 32 7.08 10.35 18.25
N CYS A 33 5.84 10.56 17.79
CA CYS A 33 4.85 9.47 17.65
C CYS A 33 4.80 8.85 16.25
N ALA A 34 5.67 9.29 15.32
CA ALA A 34 5.72 8.78 13.94
C ALA A 34 7.10 8.26 13.53
N GLU A 35 7.95 7.96 14.50
CA GLU A 35 9.25 7.33 14.30
C GLU A 35 9.36 6.12 15.23
N ASP A 36 8.40 5.20 15.12
CA ASP A 36 8.72 3.80 15.40
C ASP A 36 9.66 3.39 14.27
N ASP A 37 10.96 3.60 14.51
CA ASP A 37 12.06 3.14 13.66
C ASP A 37 12.04 1.62 13.69
N LEU A 38 11.07 1.03 12.98
CA LEU A 38 11.16 -0.33 12.50
C LEU A 38 12.47 -0.38 11.74
N ASP A 39 13.46 -1.04 12.34
CA ASP A 39 14.75 -1.32 11.72
C ASP A 39 14.50 -1.70 10.25
N ARG A 40 14.82 -0.76 9.34
CA ARG A 40 14.50 -0.89 7.90
C ARG A 40 15.30 -2.03 7.27
N ASP A 41 16.25 -2.59 8.02
CA ASP A 41 17.03 -3.75 7.64
C ASP A 41 17.20 -4.73 8.80
N PRO A 42 16.15 -5.49 9.15
CA PRO A 42 16.18 -6.42 10.30
C PRO A 42 17.13 -7.61 10.11
N ARG A 43 17.70 -7.77 8.90
CA ARG A 43 18.71 -8.79 8.58
C ARG A 43 20.09 -8.20 8.35
N SER A 44 20.25 -6.88 8.53
CA SER A 44 21.49 -6.13 8.33
C SER A 44 22.22 -6.45 7.01
N MET A 45 21.47 -6.76 5.95
CA MET A 45 22.02 -7.13 4.64
C MET A 45 22.62 -5.92 3.90
N ASN A 46 22.17 -4.72 4.25
CA ASN A 46 22.52 -3.44 3.63
C ASN A 46 23.47 -2.61 4.51
N ALA A 47 24.20 -3.26 5.43
CA ALA A 47 25.21 -2.58 6.25
C ALA A 47 26.22 -1.78 5.40
N HIS A 48 26.50 -2.22 4.17
CA HIS A 48 27.38 -1.55 3.21
C HIS A 48 26.82 -0.25 2.60
N LEU A 49 25.52 0.05 2.79
CA LEU A 49 24.86 1.26 2.27
C LEU A 49 24.66 2.32 3.38
N GLN A 50 25.13 2.06 4.59
CA GLN A 50 25.09 3.00 5.71
C GLN A 50 26.22 4.03 5.54
N LEU A 51 25.93 5.11 4.83
CA LEU A 51 26.86 6.21 4.62
C LEU A 51 26.77 7.18 5.81
N GLY A 52 27.84 7.24 6.60
CA GLY A 52 28.02 8.24 7.66
C GLY A 52 28.60 9.54 7.12
N PHE A 53 28.48 10.63 7.88
CA PHE A 53 29.07 11.93 7.52
C PHE A 53 30.60 11.82 7.33
N GLU A 54 31.24 11.01 8.18
CA GLU A 54 32.68 10.73 8.18
C GLU A 54 33.13 9.98 6.91
N ASP A 55 32.29 9.09 6.38
CA ASP A 55 32.55 8.33 5.16
C ASP A 55 32.42 9.21 3.90
N VAL A 56 31.60 10.26 3.95
CA VAL A 56 31.43 11.23 2.85
C VAL A 56 32.56 12.26 2.80
N ILE A 57 33.05 12.70 3.97
CA ILE A 57 34.11 13.72 4.08
C ILE A 57 35.51 13.10 4.06
N ALA A 58 35.65 11.81 4.41
CA ALA A 58 36.89 11.03 4.41
C ALA A 58 38.05 11.64 5.24
N GLU A 59 37.74 12.40 6.28
CA GLU A 59 38.74 13.01 7.16
C GLU A 59 39.06 12.12 8.38
N PRO A 60 40.35 11.86 8.68
CA PRO A 60 40.75 11.12 9.88
C PRO A 60 40.59 11.96 11.16
N GLU A 61 40.20 11.30 12.25
CA GLU A 61 39.79 11.86 13.57
C GLU A 61 40.82 12.78 14.26
N LEU A 62 42.05 12.88 13.74
CA LEU A 62 43.21 13.51 14.38
C LEU A 62 43.52 14.93 13.90
N THR A 63 42.82 15.46 12.91
CA THR A 63 43.04 16.82 12.34
C THR A 63 41.82 17.73 12.47
N HIS A 64 41.17 17.69 13.63
CA HIS A 64 40.00 18.52 13.89
C HIS A 64 40.36 20.01 14.01
N SER A 65 40.39 20.73 12.90
CA SER A 65 40.49 22.19 12.88
C SER A 65 39.09 22.78 13.01
N PHE A 66 38.76 23.23 14.22
CA PHE A 66 37.52 23.93 14.63
C PHE A 66 36.27 23.08 14.93
N ASP A 67 36.14 22.70 16.20
CA ASP A 67 35.00 22.03 16.86
C ASP A 67 33.61 22.55 16.46
N LYS A 68 33.50 23.87 16.26
CA LYS A 68 32.25 24.56 15.92
C LYS A 68 31.82 24.34 14.47
N VAL A 69 32.79 24.25 13.55
CA VAL A 69 32.54 24.05 12.11
C VAL A 69 32.12 22.60 11.86
N TRP A 70 32.72 21.66 12.59
CA TRP A 70 32.37 20.25 12.52
C TRP A 70 30.95 19.96 13.01
N ILE A 71 30.58 20.45 14.20
CA ILE A 71 29.20 20.31 14.72
C ILE A 71 28.18 20.92 13.75
N CYS A 72 28.49 22.08 13.17
CA CYS A 72 27.58 22.74 12.23
C CYS A 72 27.46 21.96 10.91
N SER A 73 28.56 21.41 10.41
CA SER A 73 28.59 20.63 9.17
C SER A 73 27.85 19.31 9.33
N HIS A 74 28.05 18.62 10.45
CA HIS A 74 27.32 17.39 10.80
C HIS A 74 25.82 17.65 10.94
N ALA A 75 25.42 18.72 11.64
CA ALA A 75 24.02 19.10 11.78
C ALA A 75 23.37 19.50 10.44
N LEU A 76 24.10 20.24 9.59
CA LEU A 76 23.64 20.63 8.27
C LEU A 76 23.52 19.42 7.34
N PHE A 77 24.41 18.45 7.44
CA PHE A 77 24.36 17.21 6.67
C PHE A 77 23.12 16.38 6.99
N GLU A 78 22.83 16.11 8.27
CA GLU A 78 21.63 15.38 8.68
C GLU A 78 20.34 16.10 8.25
N LEU A 79 20.30 17.43 8.43
CA LEU A 79 19.17 18.24 7.97
C LEU A 79 19.01 18.19 6.45
N SER A 80 20.11 18.27 5.70
CA SER A 80 20.08 18.22 4.23
C SER A 80 19.56 16.88 3.72
N LYS A 81 20.00 15.76 4.30
CA LYS A 81 19.52 14.42 3.97
C LYS A 81 18.00 14.35 4.16
N TYR A 82 17.51 14.77 5.32
CA TYR A 82 16.08 14.76 5.63
C TYR A 82 15.27 15.64 4.67
N LEU A 83 15.73 16.88 4.45
CA LEU A 83 15.07 17.83 3.57
C LEU A 83 15.06 17.37 2.12
N ILE A 84 16.15 16.79 1.62
CA ILE A 84 16.24 16.26 0.26
C ILE A 84 15.27 15.11 0.06
N TYR A 85 15.18 14.16 1.01
CA TYR A 85 14.22 13.05 0.91
C TYR A 85 12.77 13.55 0.86
N LYS A 86 12.41 14.49 1.74
CA LYS A 86 11.05 15.07 1.77
C LYS A 86 10.76 15.92 0.54
N LEU A 87 11.70 16.78 0.14
CA LEU A 87 11.54 17.66 -1.02
C LEU A 87 11.45 16.85 -2.31
N LEU A 88 12.32 15.85 -2.50
CA LEU A 88 12.30 14.98 -3.67
C LEU A 88 10.98 14.22 -3.76
N THR A 89 10.51 13.66 -2.64
CA THR A 89 9.21 12.98 -2.57
C THR A 89 8.07 13.93 -2.94
N LEU A 90 8.07 15.15 -2.40
CA LEU A 90 7.04 16.16 -2.68
C LEU A 90 7.05 16.56 -4.17
N VAL A 91 8.23 16.85 -4.71
CA VAL A 91 8.43 17.26 -6.11
C VAL A 91 8.04 16.16 -7.08
N LEU A 92 8.18 14.88 -6.73
CA LEU A 92 7.71 13.76 -7.56
C LEU A 92 6.22 13.45 -7.37
N ALA A 93 5.71 13.57 -6.14
CA ALA A 93 4.34 13.25 -5.80
C ALA A 93 3.34 14.23 -6.43
N ILE A 94 3.64 15.53 -6.42
CA ILE A 94 2.77 16.57 -6.99
C ILE A 94 2.52 16.37 -8.51
N PRO A 95 3.53 16.25 -9.38
CA PRO A 95 3.29 16.05 -10.81
C PRO A 95 2.62 14.71 -11.09
N LEU A 96 2.97 13.66 -10.35
CA LEU A 96 2.31 12.35 -10.50
C LEU A 96 0.82 12.44 -10.15
N ALA A 97 0.47 13.11 -9.05
CA ALA A 97 -0.91 13.34 -8.65
C ALA A 97 -1.67 14.18 -9.69
N LEU A 98 -1.03 15.19 -10.27
CA LEU A 98 -1.63 15.98 -11.36
C LEU A 98 -1.90 15.14 -12.61
N VAL A 99 -0.94 14.31 -13.04
CA VAL A 99 -1.11 13.43 -14.21
C VAL A 99 -2.26 12.44 -13.97
N LEU A 100 -2.28 11.79 -12.80
CA LEU A 100 -3.36 10.88 -12.44
C LEU A 100 -4.71 11.60 -12.39
N GLY A 101 -4.78 12.77 -11.76
CA GLY A 101 -5.98 13.59 -11.70
C GLY A 101 -6.52 13.97 -13.08
N MET A 102 -5.63 14.35 -14.01
CA MET A 102 -6.00 14.65 -15.39
C MET A 102 -6.53 13.40 -16.13
N VAL A 103 -5.90 12.24 -15.95
CA VAL A 103 -6.37 10.97 -16.51
C VAL A 103 -7.75 10.62 -15.96
N PHE A 104 -7.96 10.74 -14.65
CA PHE A 104 -9.26 10.50 -14.02
C PHE A 104 -10.34 11.47 -14.52
N ALA A 105 -10.01 12.75 -14.73
CA ALA A 105 -10.94 13.72 -15.29
C ALA A 105 -11.35 13.35 -16.73
N LEU A 106 -10.39 12.97 -17.57
CA LEU A 106 -10.66 12.53 -18.94
C LEU A 106 -11.48 11.24 -18.98
N LEU A 107 -11.14 10.26 -18.14
CA LEU A 107 -11.92 9.02 -18.00
C LEU A 107 -13.35 9.30 -17.52
N SER A 108 -13.53 10.22 -16.57
CA SER A 108 -14.86 10.61 -16.08
C SER A 108 -15.69 11.29 -17.17
N CYS A 109 -15.07 12.17 -17.96
CA CYS A 109 -15.69 12.80 -19.12
C CYS A 109 -16.09 11.74 -20.16
N LEU A 110 -15.17 10.86 -20.56
CA LEU A 110 -15.45 9.76 -21.48
C LEU A 110 -16.56 8.84 -20.96
N HIS A 111 -16.56 8.56 -19.66
CA HIS A 111 -17.55 7.71 -19.04
C HIS A 111 -18.96 8.32 -19.12
N ILE A 112 -19.11 9.60 -18.81
CA ILE A 112 -20.42 10.27 -18.86
C ILE A 112 -20.92 10.45 -20.30
N TRP A 113 -20.02 10.78 -21.24
CA TRP A 113 -20.39 11.13 -22.61
C TRP A 113 -20.48 9.94 -23.56
N ILE A 114 -19.66 8.90 -23.35
CA ILE A 114 -19.57 7.76 -24.27
C ILE A 114 -20.04 6.47 -23.60
N VAL A 115 -19.55 6.15 -22.40
CA VAL A 115 -19.87 4.87 -21.75
C VAL A 115 -21.33 4.81 -21.32
N MET A 116 -21.86 5.86 -20.68
CA MET A 116 -23.26 5.92 -20.26
C MET A 116 -24.25 5.73 -21.42
N PRO A 117 -24.18 6.50 -22.53
CA PRO A 117 -25.07 6.26 -23.67
C PRO A 117 -24.81 4.91 -24.32
N PHE A 118 -23.54 4.47 -24.44
CA PHE A 118 -23.23 3.16 -24.99
C PHE A 118 -23.88 2.02 -24.19
N VAL A 119 -23.77 2.04 -22.86
CA VAL A 119 -24.40 1.05 -21.98
C VAL A 119 -25.92 1.09 -22.14
N LYS A 120 -26.53 2.29 -22.16
CA LYS A 120 -27.97 2.43 -22.40
C LYS A 120 -28.39 1.86 -23.75
N THR A 121 -27.65 2.13 -24.83
CA THR A 121 -27.91 1.58 -26.16
C THR A 121 -27.74 0.07 -26.19
N CYS A 122 -26.67 -0.48 -25.60
CA CYS A 122 -26.46 -1.91 -25.48
C CYS A 122 -27.61 -2.60 -24.74
N LEU A 123 -28.07 -2.03 -23.62
CA LEU A 123 -29.21 -2.56 -22.88
C LEU A 123 -30.53 -2.50 -23.67
N MET A 124 -30.69 -1.50 -24.55
CA MET A 124 -31.86 -1.42 -25.43
C MET A 124 -31.79 -2.42 -26.60
N VAL A 125 -30.60 -2.74 -27.08
CA VAL A 125 -30.37 -3.69 -28.18
C VAL A 125 -30.37 -5.15 -27.69
N LEU A 126 -29.94 -5.39 -26.45
CA LEU A 126 -29.85 -6.72 -25.84
C LEU A 126 -31.13 -7.56 -25.99
N PRO A 127 -32.34 -7.06 -25.68
CA PRO A 127 -33.58 -7.82 -25.84
C PRO A 127 -33.86 -8.25 -27.28
N SER A 128 -33.48 -7.43 -28.25
CA SER A 128 -33.63 -7.74 -29.68
C SER A 128 -32.67 -8.87 -30.08
N VAL A 129 -31.41 -8.77 -29.65
CA VAL A 129 -30.40 -9.82 -29.88
C VAL A 129 -30.82 -11.13 -29.20
N GLN A 130 -31.30 -11.08 -27.96
CA GLN A 130 -31.83 -12.25 -27.24
C GLN A 130 -33.00 -12.89 -27.98
N THR A 131 -33.90 -12.08 -28.54
CA THR A 131 -35.03 -12.60 -29.33
C THR A 131 -34.53 -13.30 -30.59
N ILE A 132 -33.62 -12.67 -31.35
CA ILE A 132 -33.04 -13.28 -32.56
C ILE A 132 -32.28 -14.56 -32.21
N TRP A 133 -31.49 -14.55 -31.14
CA TRP A 133 -30.74 -15.71 -30.68
C TRP A 133 -31.65 -16.86 -30.24
N LYS A 134 -32.74 -16.54 -29.54
CA LYS A 134 -33.77 -17.52 -29.18
C LYS A 134 -34.42 -18.12 -30.43
N LYS A 135 -34.75 -17.30 -31.44
CA LYS A 135 -35.30 -17.79 -32.71
C LYS A 135 -34.31 -18.66 -33.48
N LEU A 136 -33.04 -18.29 -33.52
CA LEU A 136 -31.99 -19.10 -34.14
C LEU A 136 -31.87 -20.46 -33.43
N THR A 137 -31.85 -20.45 -32.10
CA THR A 137 -31.78 -21.67 -31.29
C THR A 137 -33.00 -22.55 -31.53
N ASP A 138 -34.20 -21.97 -31.60
CA ASP A 138 -35.44 -22.70 -31.85
C ASP A 138 -35.49 -23.35 -33.25
N VAL A 139 -34.98 -22.66 -34.27
CA VAL A 139 -35.00 -23.16 -35.67
C VAL A 139 -33.88 -24.16 -35.95
N TYR A 140 -32.70 -24.01 -35.35
CA TYR A 140 -31.55 -24.86 -35.66
C TYR A 140 -31.29 -25.91 -34.59
N VAL A 141 -31.25 -25.48 -33.33
CA VAL A 141 -30.80 -26.33 -32.22
C VAL A 141 -31.90 -27.31 -31.85
N VAL A 142 -33.15 -26.87 -31.71
CA VAL A 142 -34.27 -27.76 -31.32
C VAL A 142 -34.47 -28.93 -32.31
N PRO A 143 -34.65 -28.73 -33.63
CA PRO A 143 -34.87 -29.86 -34.53
C PRO A 143 -33.62 -30.74 -34.70
N PHE A 144 -32.42 -30.18 -34.55
CA PHE A 144 -31.18 -30.96 -34.57
C PHE A 144 -31.11 -31.92 -33.38
N PHE A 145 -31.36 -31.43 -32.16
CA PHE A 145 -31.37 -32.26 -30.96
C PHE A 145 -32.56 -33.22 -30.93
N GLU A 146 -33.72 -32.84 -31.46
CA GLU A 146 -34.85 -33.76 -31.60
C GLU A 146 -34.53 -34.90 -32.57
N SER A 147 -33.89 -34.60 -33.70
CA SER A 147 -33.47 -35.61 -34.68
C SER A 147 -32.43 -36.56 -34.09
N LEU A 148 -31.42 -36.05 -33.39
CA LEU A 148 -30.44 -36.86 -32.66
C LEU A 148 -31.13 -37.73 -31.59
N GLY A 149 -32.04 -37.16 -30.82
CA GLY A 149 -32.82 -37.88 -29.82
C GLY A 149 -33.63 -39.04 -30.44
N ARG A 150 -34.25 -38.83 -31.60
CA ARG A 150 -34.95 -39.90 -32.33
C ARG A 150 -34.00 -40.97 -32.87
N CYS A 151 -32.81 -40.60 -33.36
CA CYS A 151 -31.80 -41.57 -33.78
C CYS A 151 -31.34 -42.46 -32.62
N PHE A 152 -31.11 -41.90 -31.43
CA PHE A 152 -30.72 -42.67 -30.25
C PHE A 152 -31.89 -43.48 -29.67
N ALA A 153 -33.12 -42.96 -29.70
CA ALA A 153 -34.31 -43.70 -29.26
C ALA A 153 -34.64 -44.90 -30.16
N MET A 154 -34.27 -44.84 -31.45
CA MET A 154 -34.40 -45.97 -32.37
C MET A 154 -33.45 -47.13 -31.99
N VAL A 155 -32.33 -46.84 -31.32
CA VAL A 155 -31.42 -47.84 -30.74
C VAL A 155 -31.99 -48.30 -29.38
N ASN A 156 -33.22 -48.84 -29.39
CA ASN A 156 -33.79 -49.48 -28.22
C ASN A 156 -33.19 -50.90 -28.09
N ILE A 157 -32.18 -51.03 -27.24
CA ILE A 157 -31.54 -52.30 -26.92
C ILE A 157 -32.54 -53.10 -26.06
N ARG A 158 -33.29 -54.02 -26.67
CA ARG A 158 -34.07 -55.03 -25.92
C ARG A 158 -33.06 -55.99 -25.30
N LEU A 159 -32.72 -55.76 -24.04
CA LEU A 159 -32.06 -56.77 -23.21
C LEU A 159 -33.10 -57.86 -22.96
N ASP A 160 -32.98 -58.96 -23.71
CA ASP A 160 -33.69 -60.20 -23.42
C ASP A 160 -33.09 -60.74 -22.12
N GLN A 161 -33.91 -60.77 -21.07
CA GLN A 161 -33.49 -61.23 -19.76
C GLN A 161 -33.82 -62.72 -19.66
N GLU A 162 -32.77 -63.54 -19.77
CA GLU A 162 -32.78 -64.99 -19.52
C GLU A 162 -33.21 -65.34 -18.09
#